data_AF-A0A4P6JPV4-F1
#
_entry.id   AF-A0A4P6JPV4-F1
#
_cell.length_a   1.000
_cell.length_b   1.000
_cell.length_c   1.000
_cell.angle_alpha   90.00
_cell.angle_beta   90.00
_cell.angle_gamma   90.00
#
_symmetry.space_group_name_H-M   'P 1'
#
loop_
_entity.id
_entity.type
_entity.pdbx_description
1 polymer ?
#
loop_
_entity_poly.entity_id
_entity_poly.type
_entity_poly.pdbx_seq_one_letter_code
_entity_poly.pdbx_strand_id
1 'polypeptide(L)' 'MVYVKNVPTFERIVRVLVGSGLAVCAGWVYLQLMHGAWAVLLALVLLVSALFVAATGFFGWCPACALVGRKLMSSQRPS' A
#
# COMPACT_ATOMS: atom_id res chain seq x y z
N MET A 1 14.16 -15.38 10.99
CA MET A 1 14.24 -14.71 9.68
C MET A 1 12.90 -14.03 9.40
N VAL A 2 12.65 -12.84 9.94
CA VAL A 2 11.29 -12.24 9.94
C VAL A 2 11.02 -11.38 8.69
N TYR A 3 12.04 -11.09 7.87
CA TYR A 3 11.90 -10.22 6.70
C TYR A 3 12.01 -10.98 5.36
N VAL A 4 11.06 -11.87 5.10
CA VAL A 4 10.93 -12.50 3.78
C VAL A 4 10.11 -11.56 2.91
N LYS A 5 10.78 -10.78 2.07
CA LYS A 5 10.11 -10.00 1.02
C LYS A 5 9.31 -10.96 0.13
N ASN A 6 8.04 -10.67 -0.10
CA ASN A 6 7.17 -11.47 -0.97
C ASN A 6 6.73 -10.73 -2.24
N VAL A 7 7.07 -9.44 -2.35
CA VAL A 7 6.74 -8.58 -3.49
C VAL A 7 8.02 -8.20 -4.25
N PRO A 8 8.08 -8.36 -5.59
CA PRO A 8 9.24 -7.99 -6.40
C PRO A 8 9.42 -6.47 -6.48
N THR A 9 10.63 -6.03 -6.80
CA THR A 9 11.02 -4.61 -6.80
C THR A 9 10.11 -3.74 -7.68
N PHE A 10 9.67 -4.25 -8.84
CA PHE A 10 8.76 -3.53 -9.72
C PHE A 10 7.40 -3.27 -9.06
N GLU A 11 6.75 -4.31 -8.51
CA GLU A 11 5.47 -4.17 -7.79
C GLU A 11 5.61 -3.25 -6.56
N ARG A 12 6.77 -3.24 -5.90
CA ARG A 12 7.04 -2.33 -4.78
C ARG A 12 7.03 -0.86 -5.21
N ILE A 13 7.72 -0.52 -6.30
CA ILE A 13 7.77 0.84 -6.84
C ILE A 13 6.36 1.29 -7.23
N VAL A 14 5.61 0.45 -7.96
CA VAL A 14 4.23 0.75 -8.36
C VAL A 14 3.34 1.00 -7.15
N ARG A 15 3.43 0.17 -6.10
CA ARG A 15 2.66 0.35 -4.86
C ARG A 15 2.97 1.65 -4.13
N VAL A 16 4.25 2.05 -4.08
CA VAL A 16 4.63 3.34 -3.48
C VAL A 16 4.01 4.48 -4.27
N LEU A 17 4.15 4.49 -5.60
CA LEU A 17 3.62 5.54 -6.47
C LEU A 17 2.09 5.64 -6.39
N VAL A 18 1.39 4.50 -6.49
CA VAL A 18 -0.08 4.43 -6.42
C VAL A 18 -0.57 4.84 -5.04
N GLY A 19 0.04 4.32 -3.97
CA GLY A 19 -0.32 4.69 -2.60
C GLY A 19 -0.10 6.18 -2.31
N SER A 20 1.03 6.75 -2.75
CA SER A 20 1.25 8.20 -2.63
C SER A 20 0.25 9.02 -3.45
N GLY A 21 -0.06 8.59 -4.68
CA GLY A 21 -1.04 9.27 -5.53
C GLY A 21 -2.43 9.25 -4.91
N LEU A 22 -2.86 8.10 -4.37
CA LEU A 22 -4.13 7.97 -3.67
C LEU A 22 -4.18 8.84 -2.40
N ALA A 23 -3.08 8.98 -1.66
CA ALA A 23 -3.03 9.85 -0.49
C ALA A 23 -3.18 11.32 -0.88
N VAL A 24 -2.57 11.76 -1.97
CA VAL A 24 -2.75 13.12 -2.53
C VAL A 24 -4.21 13.32 -2.97
N CYS A 25 -4.80 12.36 -3.67
CA CYS A 25 -6.20 12.41 -4.07
C CYS A 25 -7.14 12.48 -2.85
N ALA A 26 -6.88 11.71 -1.80
CA ALA A 26 -7.67 11.75 -0.57
C ALA A 26 -7.59 13.13 0.11
N GLY A 27 -6.40 13.74 0.15
CA GLY A 27 -6.22 15.11 0.64
C GLY A 27 -6.96 16.15 -0.21
N TRP A 28 -6.92 16.01 -1.54
CA TRP A 28 -7.66 16.88 -2.45
C TRP A 28 -9.18 16.77 -2.25
N VAL A 29 -9.70 15.54 -2.14
CA VAL A 29 -11.11 15.26 -1.84
C VAL A 29 -11.50 15.86 -0.49
N TYR A 30 -10.64 15.75 0.52
CA TYR A 30 -10.87 16.38 1.82
C TYR A 30 -10.99 17.91 1.74
N LEU A 31 -10.14 18.56 0.94
CA LEU A 31 -10.16 20.02 0.83
C LEU A 31 -11.33 20.55 -0.01
N GLN A 32 -11.81 19.80 -1.00
CA GLN A 32 -12.76 20.30 -2.00
C GLN A 32 -14.21 19.83 -1.80
N LEU A 33 -14.45 18.68 -1.15
CA LEU A 33 -15.76 18.02 -1.12
C LEU A 33 -16.40 17.94 0.29
N MET A 34 -15.75 18.46 1.33
CA MET A 34 -16.13 18.14 2.71
C MET A 34 -17.07 19.16 3.36
N HIS A 35 -18.38 19.05 3.08
CA HIS A 35 -19.43 19.55 3.98
C HIS A 35 -20.25 18.36 4.52
N GLY A 36 -19.73 17.64 5.52
CA GLY A 36 -20.49 16.59 6.24
C GLY A 36 -19.67 15.43 6.79
N ALA A 37 -20.18 14.78 7.85
CA ALA A 37 -19.51 13.69 8.56
C ALA A 37 -19.20 12.47 7.68
N TRP A 38 -20.09 12.12 6.74
CA TRP A 38 -19.88 11.01 5.81
C TRP A 38 -18.70 11.22 4.87
N ALA A 39 -18.51 12.45 4.40
CA ALA A 39 -17.41 12.77 3.53
C ALA A 39 -16.08 12.61 4.30
N VAL A 40 -16.01 13.09 5.55
CA VAL A 40 -14.80 12.98 6.39
C VAL A 40 -14.42 11.51 6.62
N LEU A 41 -15.42 10.66 6.90
CA LEU A 41 -15.19 9.22 7.04
C LEU A 41 -14.63 8.59 5.75
N LEU A 42 -15.16 8.94 4.58
CA LEU A 42 -14.66 8.46 3.30
C LEU A 42 -13.21 8.89 3.03
N ALA A 43 -12.87 10.15 3.30
CA ALA A 43 -11.50 10.63 3.14
C ALA A 43 -10.51 9.91 4.06
N LEU A 44 -10.90 9.65 5.31
CA LEU A 44 -10.08 8.88 6.26
C LEU A 44 -9.87 7.44 5.78
N VAL A 45 -10.92 6.76 5.34
CA VAL A 45 -10.82 5.38 4.81
C VAL A 45 -9.90 5.33 3.59
N LEU A 46 -10.03 6.29 2.66
CA LEU A 46 -9.17 6.40 1.49
C LEU A 46 -7.72 6.66 1.88
N LEU A 47 -7.47 7.59 2.80
CA LEU A 47 -6.13 7.92 3.28
C LEU A 47 -5.45 6.71 3.94
N VAL A 48 -6.14 6.03 4.85
CA VAL A 48 -5.62 4.84 5.54
C VAL A 48 -5.30 3.72 4.54
N SER A 49 -6.19 3.49 3.58
CA SER A 49 -5.98 2.50 2.52
C SER A 49 -4.77 2.85 1.66
N ALA A 50 -4.63 4.12 1.27
CA ALA A 50 -3.52 4.62 0.47
C ALA A 50 -2.16 4.44 1.18
N LEU A 51 -2.11 4.81 2.47
CA LEU A 51 -0.92 4.63 3.31
C LEU A 51 -0.56 3.16 3.46
N PHE A 52 -1.54 2.28 3.65
CA PHE A 52 -1.30 0.84 3.75
C PHE A 52 -0.72 0.28 2.45
N VAL A 53 -1.25 0.67 1.29
CA VAL A 53 -0.70 0.27 -0.02
C VAL A 53 0.75 0.75 -0.17
N ALA A 54 1.02 2.02 0.12
CA ALA A 54 2.37 2.58 0.06
C ALA A 54 3.34 1.83 0.99
N ALA A 55 2.92 1.53 2.23
CA ALA A 55 3.70 0.79 3.20
C ALA A 55 4.05 -0.63 2.70
N THR A 56 3.12 -1.33 2.05
CA THR A 56 3.43 -2.66 1.47
C THR A 56 4.48 -2.60 0.36
N GLY A 57 4.51 -1.51 -0.41
CA GLY A 57 5.57 -1.26 -1.39
C GLY A 57 6.91 -0.94 -0.72
N PHE A 58 6.89 -0.03 0.24
CA PHE A 58 8.07 0.42 0.98
C PHE A 58 8.78 -0.73 1.69
N PHE A 59 8.05 -1.51 2.48
CA PHE A 59 8.58 -2.67 3.19
C PHE A 59 8.78 -3.89 2.28
N GLY A 60 8.07 -3.99 1.16
CA GLY A 60 8.16 -5.14 0.25
C GLY A 60 7.53 -6.41 0.81
N TRP A 61 6.62 -6.24 1.77
CA TRP A 61 5.80 -7.29 2.34
C TRP A 61 4.32 -6.91 2.22
N CYS A 62 3.53 -7.78 1.60
CA CYS A 62 2.08 -7.61 1.49
C CYS A 62 1.34 -8.81 2.14
N PRO A 63 0.46 -8.59 3.13
CA PRO A 63 -0.23 -9.67 3.85
C PRO A 63 -1.11 -10.51 2.92
N ALA A 64 -1.86 -9.87 2.01
CA ALA A 64 -2.69 -10.58 1.03
C ALA A 64 -1.85 -11.49 0.12
N CYS A 65 -0.66 -11.05 -0.29
CA CYS A 65 0.24 -11.87 -1.09
C CYS A 65 0.82 -13.04 -0.29
N ALA A 66 1.07 -12.83 1.02
CA ALA A 66 1.56 -13.87 1.92
C ALA A 66 0.50 -14.93 2.19
N LEU A 67 -0.77 -14.54 2.35
CA LEU A 67 -1.91 -15.47 2.52
C LEU A 67 -2.09 -16.39 1.31
N VAL A 68 -1.77 -15.93 0.12
CA VAL A 68 -1.78 -16.73 -1.12
C VAL A 68 -0.48 -17.54 -1.30
N GLY A 69 0.45 -17.47 -0.34
CA GLY A 69 1.70 -18.24 -0.36
C GLY A 69 2.78 -17.69 -1.29
N ARG A 70 2.64 -16.45 -1.79
CA ARG A 70 3.62 -15.85 -2.71
C ARG A 70 4.97 -15.66 -2.00
N LYS A 71 6.06 -16.07 -2.66
CA LYS A 71 7.45 -15.92 -2.18
C LYS A 71 8.32 -15.39 -3.32
N LEU A 72 9.38 -14.64 -2.99
CA LEU A 72 10.33 -14.18 -3.99
C LEU A 72 11.30 -15.29 -4.39
N MET A 73 11.49 -15.47 -5.70
CA MET A 73 12.44 -16.44 -6.27
C MET A 73 13.88 -16.25 -5.74
N SER A 74 14.30 -14.99 -5.52
CA SER A 74 15.61 -14.67 -4.95
C SER A 74 15.75 -15.10 -3.48
N SER A 75 14.64 -15.19 -2.73
CA SER A 75 14.62 -15.72 -1.37
C SER A 75 14.66 -17.25 -1.33
N GLN A 76 14.49 -17.93 -2.47
CA GLN A 76 14.54 -19.39 -2.56
C GLN A 76 15.89 -19.93 -3.03
N ARG A 77 16.84 -19.05 -3.43
CA ARG A 77 18.19 -19.50 -3.72
C ARG A 77 18.91 -19.86 -2.42
N PRO A 78 19.42 -21.09 -2.27
CA PRO A 78 20.30 -21.41 -1.15
C PRO A 78 21.57 -20.55 -1.29
N SER A 79 21.90 -19.81 -0.22
CA SER A 79 23.15 -19.09 -0.07
C SER A 79 24.32 -20.06 0.08
#